data_AF-A0A950GMD7-F1
#
_entry.id   AF-A0A950GMD7-F1
#
_cell.length_a   1.000
_cell.length_b   1.000
_cell.length_c   1.000
_cell.angle_alpha   90.00
_cell.angle_beta   90.00
_cell.angle_gamma   90.00
#
_symmetry.space_group_name_H-M   'P 1'
#
loop_
_entity.id
_entity.type
_entity.pdbx_description
1 polymer ?
#
loop_
_entity_poly.entity_id
_entity_poly.type
_entity_poly.pdbx_seq_one_letter_code
_entity_poly.pdbx_strand_id
1 'polypeptide(L)'
;SFAKALDAVIKARAEEGARLEGVLAAQLQTIERLTEAAEACPARQPAVVRERLAKQVRELLEVSKDFDPDRLHQEAVLMASRADVREEIDRLQAHVAAARELLAKGGAVGRRLDFLAQEFSREVNTLTAKANDVSLSRIGLELKSVVEQWREQVQNVE
;
A
#
# COMPACT_ATOMS: atom_id res chain seq x y z
N SER A 1 -32.33 -35.38 -7.63
CA SER A 1 -33.16 -34.92 -6.50
C SER A 1 -32.64 -33.56 -6.06
N PHE A 2 -33.47 -32.76 -5.39
CA PHE A 2 -33.07 -31.48 -4.81
C PHE A 2 -31.83 -31.60 -3.92
N ALA A 3 -31.74 -32.65 -3.09
CA ALA A 3 -30.57 -32.93 -2.24
C ALA A 3 -29.25 -33.05 -3.04
N LYS A 4 -29.24 -33.78 -4.16
CA LYS A 4 -28.04 -33.90 -5.00
C LYS A 4 -27.62 -32.57 -5.64
N ALA A 5 -28.58 -31.70 -5.96
CA ALA A 5 -28.28 -30.37 -6.50
C ALA A 5 -27.73 -29.45 -5.41
N LEU A 6 -28.27 -29.52 -4.19
CA LEU A 6 -27.78 -28.76 -3.03
C LEU A 6 -26.35 -29.18 -2.65
N ASP A 7 -26.07 -30.48 -2.59
CA ASP A 7 -24.73 -31.01 -2.29
C ASP A 7 -23.70 -30.58 -3.35
N ALA A 8 -24.10 -30.57 -4.63
CA ALA A 8 -23.24 -30.11 -5.71
C ALA A 8 -22.90 -28.61 -5.59
N VAL A 9 -23.86 -27.77 -5.18
CA VAL A 9 -23.63 -26.34 -4.94
C VAL A 9 -22.70 -26.10 -3.75
N ILE A 10 -22.91 -26.83 -2.65
CA ILE A 10 -22.03 -26.72 -1.46
C ILE A 10 -20.60 -27.11 -1.81
N LYS A 11 -20.42 -28.22 -2.53
CA LYS A 11 -19.11 -28.70 -2.95
C LYS A 11 -18.41 -27.69 -3.88
N ALA A 12 -19.13 -27.17 -4.88
CA ALA A 12 -18.59 -26.16 -5.79
C ALA A 12 -18.18 -24.87 -5.06
N ARG A 13 -18.96 -24.42 -4.06
CA ARG A 13 -18.60 -23.26 -3.24
C ARG A 13 -17.36 -23.50 -2.37
N ALA A 14 -17.20 -24.70 -1.82
CA ALA A 14 -16.02 -25.03 -1.03
C ALA A 14 -14.74 -25.08 -1.89
N GLU A 15 -14.83 -25.67 -3.09
CA GLU A 15 -13.71 -25.72 -4.05
C GLU A 15 -13.32 -24.32 -4.53
N GLU A 16 -14.31 -23.46 -4.82
CA GLU A 16 -14.06 -22.07 -5.22
C GLU A 16 -13.45 -21.25 -4.08
N GLY A 17 -13.92 -21.43 -2.84
CA GLY A 17 -13.35 -20.76 -1.67
C GLY A 17 -11.88 -21.12 -1.45
N ALA A 18 -11.52 -22.41 -1.57
CA ALA A 18 -10.13 -22.85 -1.45
C ALA A 18 -9.23 -22.28 -2.56
N ARG A 19 -9.76 -22.16 -3.79
CA ARG A 19 -9.04 -21.55 -4.91
C ARG A 19 -8.80 -20.06 -4.69
N LEU A 20 -9.83 -19.33 -4.24
CA LEU A 20 -9.74 -17.90 -3.94
C LEU A 20 -8.77 -17.61 -2.80
N GLU A 21 -8.78 -18.43 -1.74
CA GLU A 21 -7.85 -18.30 -0.61
C GLU A 21 -6.38 -18.33 -1.08
N GLY A 22 -6.03 -19.29 -1.95
CA GLY A 22 -4.68 -19.39 -2.50
C GLY A 22 -4.27 -18.16 -3.32
N VAL A 23 -5.18 -17.61 -4.12
CA VAL A 23 -4.93 -16.39 -4.91
C VAL A 23 -4.73 -15.18 -3.99
N LEU A 24 -5.62 -14.99 -3.01
CA LEU A 24 -5.54 -13.90 -2.05
C LEU A 24 -4.26 -13.96 -1.21
N ALA A 25 -3.85 -15.15 -0.79
CA ALA A 25 -2.61 -15.35 -0.04
C ALA A 25 -1.36 -14.99 -0.86
N ALA A 26 -1.31 -15.39 -2.14
CA ALA A 26 -0.20 -15.09 -3.04
C ALA A 26 -0.09 -13.58 -3.35
N GLN A 27 -1.23 -12.92 -3.56
CA GLN A 27 -1.30 -11.47 -3.73
C GLN A 27 -0.89 -10.74 -2.45
N LEU A 28 -1.35 -11.19 -1.29
CA LEU A 28 -0.96 -10.62 0.01
C LEU A 28 0.55 -10.75 0.26
N GLN A 29 1.16 -11.88 -0.09
CA GLN A 29 2.61 -12.06 -0.01
C GLN A 29 3.35 -11.09 -0.95
N THR A 30 2.79 -10.81 -2.12
CA THR A 30 3.36 -9.83 -3.05
C THR A 30 3.26 -8.40 -2.50
N ILE A 31 2.13 -8.04 -1.87
CA ILE A 31 1.95 -6.77 -1.16
C ILE A 31 3.02 -6.62 -0.07
N GLU A 32 3.17 -7.62 0.81
CA GLU A 32 4.17 -7.63 1.88
C GLU A 32 5.59 -7.40 1.35
N ARG A 33 6.00 -8.17 0.35
CA ARG A 33 7.34 -8.04 -0.27
C ARG A 33 7.57 -6.64 -0.84
N LEU A 34 6.56 -6.04 -1.47
CA LEU A 34 6.66 -4.69 -2.03
C LEU A 34 6.68 -3.63 -0.93
N THR A 35 5.94 -3.82 0.16
CA THR A 35 6.00 -2.96 1.35
C THR A 35 7.38 -3.02 2.00
N GLU A 36 7.99 -4.20 2.13
CA GLU A 36 9.37 -4.37 2.60
C GLU A 36 10.38 -3.72 1.65
N ALA A 37 10.20 -3.83 0.34
CA ALA A 37 11.03 -3.16 -0.65
C ALA A 37 10.91 -1.63 -0.56
N ALA A 38 9.70 -1.11 -0.30
CA ALA A 38 9.49 0.32 -0.04
C ALA A 38 10.23 0.74 1.24
N GLU A 39 10.14 -0.06 2.30
CA GLU A 39 10.84 0.19 3.56
C GLU A 39 12.37 0.24 3.37
N ALA A 40 12.93 -0.74 2.68
CA ALA A 40 14.35 -0.86 2.39
C ALA A 40 14.87 0.08 1.29
N CYS A 41 14.00 0.89 0.67
CA CYS A 41 14.35 1.73 -0.46
C CYS A 41 15.48 2.73 -0.10
N PRO A 42 16.63 2.73 -0.80
CA PRO A 42 17.75 3.62 -0.49
C PRO A 42 17.38 5.11 -0.51
N ALA A 43 16.38 5.48 -1.33
CA ALA A 43 15.87 6.84 -1.40
C ALA A 43 15.23 7.34 -0.10
N ARG A 44 14.89 6.45 0.84
CA ARG A 44 14.36 6.80 2.17
C ARG A 44 15.44 7.01 3.22
N GLN A 45 16.71 6.70 2.91
CA GLN A 45 17.79 6.89 3.89
C GLN A 45 17.86 8.35 4.34
N PRO A 46 18.00 8.64 5.65
CA PRO A 46 18.00 9.99 6.16
C PRO A 46 19.01 10.92 5.48
N ALA A 47 20.19 10.41 5.10
CA ALA A 47 21.19 11.17 4.37
C ALA A 47 20.70 11.61 2.98
N VAL A 48 20.11 10.67 2.21
CA VAL A 48 19.57 10.94 0.87
C VAL A 48 18.39 11.91 0.92
N VAL A 49 17.50 11.75 1.91
CA VAL A 49 16.39 12.68 2.15
C VAL A 49 16.92 14.08 2.47
N ARG A 50 17.88 14.21 3.38
CA ARG A 50 18.51 15.49 3.74
C ARG A 50 19.18 16.15 2.54
N GLU A 51 19.94 15.42 1.75
CA GLU A 51 20.64 15.94 0.57
C GLU A 51 19.66 16.49 -0.47
N ARG A 52 18.57 15.76 -0.73
CA ARG A 52 17.53 16.16 -1.67
C ARG A 52 16.76 17.40 -1.19
N LEU A 53 16.37 17.45 0.08
CA LEU A 53 15.75 18.64 0.68
C LEU A 53 16.69 19.85 0.58
N ALA A 54 17.97 19.66 0.90
CA ALA A 54 18.96 20.73 0.78
C ALA A 54 19.13 21.21 -0.66
N LYS A 55 19.04 20.31 -1.65
CA LYS A 55 19.06 20.66 -3.08
C LYS A 55 17.83 21.50 -3.47
N GLN A 56 16.63 21.08 -3.07
CA GLN A 56 15.39 21.82 -3.33
C GLN A 56 15.41 23.22 -2.71
N VAL A 57 15.93 23.35 -1.49
CA VAL A 57 16.10 24.65 -0.82
C VAL A 57 17.10 25.54 -1.57
N ARG A 58 18.23 24.99 -2.04
CA ARG A 58 19.20 25.75 -2.85
C ARG A 58 18.58 26.26 -4.15
N GLU A 59 17.84 25.41 -4.86
CA GLU A 59 17.15 25.79 -6.10
C GLU A 59 16.12 26.91 -5.86
N LEU A 60 15.38 26.88 -4.76
CA LEU A 60 14.45 27.95 -4.39
C LEU A 60 15.17 29.28 -4.09
N LEU A 61 16.31 29.22 -3.40
CA LEU A 61 17.14 30.38 -3.07
C LEU A 61 17.75 31.04 -4.32
N GLU A 62 18.04 30.29 -5.37
CA GLU A 62 18.57 30.85 -6.63
C GLU A 62 17.51 31.64 -7.42
N VAL A 63 16.22 31.30 -7.27
CA VAL A 63 15.11 31.90 -8.02
C VAL A 63 14.60 33.20 -7.40
N SER A 64 14.75 33.42 -6.09
CA SER A 64 14.29 34.65 -5.40
C SER A 64 15.39 35.31 -4.58
N LYS A 65 15.85 36.49 -5.03
CA LYS A 65 16.79 37.35 -4.28
C LYS A 65 16.13 38.09 -3.11
N ASP A 66 14.82 38.32 -3.19
CA ASP A 66 14.01 38.87 -2.09
C ASP A 66 13.42 37.71 -1.29
N PHE A 67 14.18 37.27 -0.29
CA PHE A 67 13.90 36.05 0.45
C PHE A 67 13.11 36.35 1.73
N ASP A 68 11.94 35.72 1.89
CA ASP A 68 11.16 35.75 3.13
C ASP A 68 11.47 34.47 3.96
N PRO A 69 12.16 34.59 5.11
CA PRO A 69 12.53 33.46 5.95
C PRO A 69 11.32 32.67 6.46
N ASP A 70 10.18 33.33 6.70
CA ASP A 70 8.97 32.68 7.21
C ASP A 70 8.32 31.83 6.13
N ARG A 71 8.32 32.32 4.87
CA ARG A 71 7.89 31.51 3.71
C ARG A 71 8.80 30.31 3.47
N LEU A 72 10.12 30.46 3.59
CA LEU A 72 11.04 29.32 3.48
C LEU A 72 10.74 28.28 4.56
N HIS A 73 10.55 28.69 5.80
CA HIS A 73 10.28 27.76 6.89
C HIS A 73 9.01 26.95 6.62
N GLN A 74 7.93 27.63 6.19
CA GLN A 74 6.68 26.97 5.82
C GLN A 74 6.85 25.97 4.66
N GLU A 75 7.56 26.36 3.60
CA GLU A 75 7.84 25.49 2.45
C GLU A 75 8.71 24.29 2.86
N ALA A 76 9.72 24.49 3.71
CA ALA A 76 10.58 23.41 4.21
C ALA A 76 9.81 22.39 5.06
N VAL A 77 8.88 22.85 5.91
CA VAL A 77 8.00 21.97 6.70
C VAL A 77 7.06 21.18 5.78
N LEU A 78 6.46 21.83 4.78
CA LEU A 78 5.63 21.19 3.76
C LEU A 78 6.40 20.14 2.96
N MET A 79 7.63 20.44 2.54
CA MET A 79 8.50 19.51 1.82
C MET A 79 8.88 18.30 2.68
N ALA A 80 9.21 18.51 3.95
CA ALA A 80 9.52 17.43 4.88
C ALA A 80 8.31 16.51 5.11
N SER A 81 7.12 17.08 5.30
CA SER A 81 5.87 16.32 5.47
C SER A 81 5.49 15.53 4.21
N ARG A 82 5.67 16.11 3.02
CA ARG A 82 5.41 15.43 1.73
C ARG A 82 6.41 14.33 1.41
N ALA A 83 7.62 14.41 1.96
CA ALA A 83 8.68 13.44 1.71
C ALA A 83 8.64 12.22 2.65
N ASP A 84 7.86 12.26 3.73
CA ASP A 84 7.79 11.17 4.70
C ASP A 84 6.67 10.19 4.37
N VAL A 85 7.08 8.99 3.94
CA VAL A 85 6.22 7.84 3.62
C VAL A 85 6.23 6.76 4.70
N ARG A 86 6.87 7.00 5.86
CA ARG A 86 6.97 6.01 6.94
C ARG A 86 5.61 5.58 7.45
N GLU A 87 4.72 6.53 7.67
CA GLU A 87 3.39 6.28 8.20
C GLU A 87 2.57 5.35 7.28
N GLU A 88 2.64 5.56 5.96
CA GLU A 88 1.98 4.69 4.98
C GLU A 88 2.56 3.27 4.99
N ILE A 89 3.89 3.13 5.12
CA ILE A 89 4.55 1.81 5.16
C ILE A 89 4.20 1.06 6.44
N ASP A 90 4.24 1.73 7.60
CA ASP A 90 3.86 1.15 8.89
C ASP A 90 2.39 0.67 8.86
N ARG A 91 1.49 1.48 8.29
CA ARG A 91 0.08 1.08 8.10
C ARG A 91 -0.06 -0.10 7.14
N LEU A 92 0.65 -0.12 6.01
CA LEU A 92 0.66 -1.26 5.10
C LEU A 92 1.10 -2.54 5.81
N GLN A 93 2.15 -2.50 6.62
CA GLN A 93 2.62 -3.66 7.40
C GLN A 93 1.56 -4.14 8.40
N ALA A 94 0.89 -3.21 9.10
CA ALA A 94 -0.20 -3.54 10.02
C ALA A 94 -1.39 -4.19 9.28
N HIS A 95 -1.76 -3.67 8.11
CA HIS A 95 -2.82 -4.24 7.28
C HIS A 95 -2.45 -5.62 6.73
N VAL A 96 -1.18 -5.84 6.35
CA VAL A 96 -0.68 -7.17 5.93
C VAL A 96 -0.84 -8.18 7.06
N ALA A 97 -0.43 -7.83 8.28
CA ALA A 97 -0.58 -8.70 9.44
C ALA A 97 -2.05 -9.04 9.71
N ALA A 98 -2.93 -8.03 9.69
CA ALA A 98 -4.37 -8.23 9.89
C ALA A 98 -5.00 -9.11 8.79
N ALA A 99 -4.61 -8.93 7.52
CA ALA A 99 -5.10 -9.74 6.41
C ALA A 99 -4.67 -11.21 6.56
N ARG A 100 -3.41 -11.45 6.97
CA ARG A 100 -2.89 -12.80 7.21
C ARG A 100 -3.67 -13.52 8.31
N GLU A 101 -3.95 -12.84 9.43
CA GLU A 101 -4.75 -13.39 10.52
C GLU A 101 -6.19 -13.72 10.08
N LEU A 102 -6.81 -12.85 9.27
CA LEU A 102 -8.16 -13.08 8.76
C LEU A 102 -8.23 -14.28 7.81
N LEU A 103 -7.28 -14.40 6.87
CA LEU A 103 -7.21 -15.54 5.96
C LEU A 103 -7.00 -16.86 6.74
N ALA A 104 -6.07 -16.87 7.71
CA ALA A 104 -5.80 -18.06 8.53
C ALA A 104 -6.99 -18.47 9.41
N LYS A 105 -7.81 -17.51 9.87
CA LYS A 105 -8.99 -17.78 10.69
C LYS A 105 -10.13 -18.42 9.88
N GLY A 106 -10.28 -18.04 8.61
CA GLY A 106 -11.38 -18.47 7.75
C GLY A 106 -12.77 -18.06 8.26
N GLY A 107 -13.81 -18.62 7.64
CA GLY A 107 -15.21 -18.32 7.94
C GLY A 107 -15.72 -17.06 7.23
N ALA A 108 -16.67 -16.35 7.83
CA ALA A 108 -17.30 -15.16 7.22
C ALA A 108 -16.39 -13.91 7.32
N VAL A 109 -15.32 -13.89 6.53
CA VAL A 109 -14.30 -12.82 6.56
C VAL A 109 -14.44 -11.78 5.44
N GLY A 110 -15.28 -12.01 4.43
CA GLY A 110 -15.41 -11.16 3.23
C GLY A 110 -15.52 -9.66 3.53
N ARG A 111 -16.43 -9.24 4.40
CA ARG A 111 -16.60 -7.82 4.78
C ARG A 111 -15.35 -7.20 5.43
N ARG A 112 -14.58 -7.99 6.18
CA ARG A 112 -13.34 -7.51 6.81
C ARG A 112 -12.20 -7.43 5.80
N LEU A 113 -12.16 -8.36 4.84
CA LEU A 113 -11.24 -8.30 3.72
C LEU A 113 -11.54 -7.08 2.83
N ASP A 114 -12.82 -6.76 2.58
CA ASP A 114 -13.20 -5.57 1.79
C ASP A 114 -12.76 -4.28 2.47
N PHE A 115 -12.94 -4.18 3.80
CA PHE A 115 -12.39 -3.07 4.57
C PHE A 115 -10.87 -2.96 4.41
N LEU A 116 -10.12 -4.05 4.56
CA LEU A 116 -8.67 -4.03 4.35
C LEU A 116 -8.28 -3.65 2.91
N ALA A 117 -9.08 -4.01 1.91
CA ALA A 117 -8.80 -3.66 0.52
C ALA A 117 -8.87 -2.15 0.31
N GLN A 118 -9.84 -1.51 0.95
CA GLN A 118 -9.98 -0.05 0.96
C GLN A 118 -8.83 0.62 1.69
N GLU A 119 -8.42 0.08 2.85
CA GLU A 119 -7.29 0.62 3.60
C GLU A 119 -5.97 0.47 2.83
N PHE A 120 -5.67 -0.71 2.26
CA PHE A 120 -4.53 -0.88 1.35
C PHE A 120 -4.53 0.13 0.22
N SER A 121 -5.69 0.35 -0.41
CA SER A 121 -5.83 1.30 -1.51
C SER A 121 -5.55 2.73 -1.06
N ARG A 122 -5.98 3.12 0.14
CA ARG A 122 -5.68 4.44 0.72
C ARG A 122 -4.18 4.62 0.92
N GLU A 123 -3.52 3.65 1.56
CA GLU A 123 -2.10 3.75 1.87
C GLU A 123 -1.22 3.77 0.62
N VAL A 124 -1.50 2.90 -0.34
CA VAL A 124 -0.74 2.84 -1.59
C VAL A 124 -0.89 4.12 -2.42
N ASN A 125 -2.09 4.72 -2.47
CA ASN A 125 -2.29 5.98 -3.17
C ASN A 125 -1.50 7.12 -2.51
N THR A 126 -1.50 7.20 -1.18
CA THR A 126 -0.74 8.21 -0.46
C THR A 126 0.77 8.00 -0.61
N LEU A 127 1.26 6.76 -0.49
CA LEU A 127 2.66 6.40 -0.73
C LEU A 127 3.11 6.80 -2.14
N THR A 128 2.29 6.49 -3.15
CA THR A 128 2.58 6.82 -4.55
C THR A 128 2.59 8.34 -4.79
N ALA A 129 1.67 9.08 -4.18
CA ALA A 129 1.61 10.55 -4.30
C ALA A 129 2.78 11.25 -3.60
N LYS A 130 3.29 10.67 -2.51
CA LYS A 130 4.46 11.15 -1.76
C LYS A 130 5.81 10.63 -2.31
N ALA A 131 5.78 9.66 -3.23
CA ALA A 131 7.00 9.06 -3.77
C ALA A 131 7.84 10.10 -4.51
N ASN A 132 8.98 10.44 -3.92
CA ASN A 132 9.87 11.51 -4.33
C ASN A 132 11.16 10.99 -5.01
N ASP A 133 11.18 9.71 -5.36
CA ASP A 133 12.25 9.02 -6.08
C ASP A 133 11.65 7.99 -7.05
N VAL A 134 12.30 7.77 -8.19
CA VAL A 134 11.86 6.86 -9.26
C VAL A 134 11.69 5.44 -8.76
N SER A 135 12.57 4.97 -7.86
CA SER A 135 12.51 3.60 -7.32
C SER A 135 11.28 3.43 -6.44
N LEU A 136 11.00 4.42 -5.58
CA LEU A 136 9.82 4.41 -4.71
C LEU A 136 8.52 4.56 -5.53
N SER A 137 8.52 5.39 -6.57
CA SER A 137 7.37 5.52 -7.48
C SER A 137 7.07 4.21 -8.20
N ARG A 138 8.10 3.48 -8.65
CA ARG A 138 7.92 2.16 -9.28
C ARG A 138 7.29 1.16 -8.30
N ILE A 139 7.79 1.08 -7.07
CA ILE A 139 7.23 0.22 -6.03
C ILE A 139 5.76 0.58 -5.74
N GLY A 140 5.44 1.88 -5.63
CA GLY A 140 4.08 2.35 -5.41
C GLY A 140 3.11 1.96 -6.53
N LEU A 141 3.55 2.04 -7.79
CA LEU A 141 2.75 1.60 -8.95
C LEU A 141 2.52 0.08 -8.96
N GLU A 142 3.55 -0.71 -8.63
CA GLU A 142 3.42 -2.17 -8.49
C GLU A 142 2.47 -2.55 -7.35
N LEU A 143 2.60 -1.89 -6.18
CA LEU A 143 1.67 -2.02 -5.06
C LEU A 143 0.24 -1.73 -5.49
N LYS A 144 0.03 -0.67 -6.27
CA LYS A 144 -1.31 -0.26 -6.71
C LYS A 144 -1.95 -1.32 -7.59
N SER A 145 -1.17 -1.91 -8.50
CA SER A 145 -1.64 -2.98 -9.36
C SER A 145 -2.05 -4.21 -8.57
N VAL A 146 -1.24 -4.67 -7.62
CA VAL A 146 -1.56 -5.89 -6.85
C VAL A 146 -2.70 -5.66 -5.86
N VAL A 147 -2.82 -4.47 -5.26
CA VAL A 147 -3.92 -4.13 -4.36
C VAL A 147 -5.26 -4.09 -5.11
N GLU A 148 -5.30 -3.57 -6.34
CA GLU A 148 -6.52 -3.60 -7.15
C GLU A 148 -6.93 -5.04 -7.48
N GLN A 149 -5.98 -5.87 -7.91
CA GLN A 149 -6.25 -7.29 -8.16
C GLN A 149 -6.73 -8.01 -6.89
N TRP A 150 -6.17 -7.69 -5.73
CA TRP A 150 -6.60 -8.25 -4.45
C TRP A 150 -8.03 -7.83 -4.10
N ARG A 151 -8.36 -6.55 -4.29
CA ARG A 151 -9.71 -6.02 -4.10
C ARG A 151 -10.73 -6.71 -4.99
N GLU A 152 -10.42 -6.90 -6.27
CA GLU A 152 -11.28 -7.65 -7.20
C GLU A 152 -11.52 -9.09 -6.73
N GLN A 153 -10.50 -9.78 -6.21
CA GLN A 153 -10.67 -11.12 -5.67
C GLN A 153 -11.51 -11.14 -4.40
N VAL A 154 -11.32 -10.15 -3.51
CA VAL A 154 -12.11 -10.02 -2.29
C VAL A 154 -13.60 -9.84 -2.59
N GLN A 155 -13.95 -9.09 -3.64
CA GLN A 155 -15.34 -8.93 -4.08
C GLN A 155 -15.95 -10.22 -4.61
N ASN A 156 -15.13 -11.19 -5.05
CA ASN A 156 -15.59 -12.51 -5.47
C ASN A 156 -15.77 -13.50 -4.29
N VAL A 157 -15.37 -13.12 -3.07
CA VAL A 157 -15.52 -13.95 -1.85
C VAL A 157 -16.93 -13.84 -1.24
N GLU A 158 -17.74 -12.85 -1.65
CA GLU A 158 -19.16 -12.69 -1.24
C GLU A 158 -20.10 -13.77 -1.83
#